data_AF-A0A354X8C4-F1
#
_entry.id   AF-A0A354X8C4-F1
#
_cell.length_a   1.000
_cell.length_b   1.000
_cell.length_c   1.000
_cell.angle_alpha   90.00
_cell.angle_beta   90.00
_cell.angle_gamma   90.00
#
_symmetry.space_group_name_H-M   'P 1'
#
loop_
_entity.id
_entity.type
_entity.pdbx_description
1 polymer ?
#
loop_
_entity_poly.entity_id
_entity_poly.type
_entity_poly.pdbx_seq_one_letter_code
_entity_poly.pdbx_strand_id
1 'polypeptide(L)' 'DDFDALIIPGGKAPAKLKEDPASVEFAKNFFNTGKLVAAICHGPQVLAAAGVLKGVTTTGVNSIQG' A
#
# COMPACT_ATOMS: atom_id res chain seq x y z
N ASP A 1 2.21 16.59 -7.27
CA ASP A 1 3.00 16.04 -8.40
C ASP A 1 4.48 15.86 -8.10
N ASP A 2 4.87 15.87 -6.83
CA ASP A 2 6.28 15.98 -6.42
C ASP A 2 7.06 14.65 -6.42
N PHE A 3 6.35 13.53 -6.60
CA PHE A 3 6.92 12.20 -6.55
C PHE A 3 6.56 11.40 -7.81
N ASP A 4 7.53 10.63 -8.29
CA ASP A 4 7.38 9.74 -9.46
C ASP A 4 6.94 8.32 -9.08
N ALA A 5 7.21 7.89 -7.84
CA ALA A 5 6.86 6.56 -7.36
C ALA A 5 6.61 6.54 -5.84
N LEU A 6 5.87 5.51 -5.40
CA LEU A 6 5.65 5.19 -3.99
C LEU A 6 6.19 3.79 -3.68
N ILE A 7 7.10 3.71 -2.71
CA ILE A 7 7.63 2.45 -2.18
C ILE A 7 7.13 2.27 -0.75
N ILE A 8 6.52 1.11 -0.46
CA ILE A 8 6.01 0.77 0.88
C ILE A 8 6.78 -0.45 1.42
N PRO A 9 7.81 -0.22 2.26
CA PRO A 9 8.55 -1.29 2.90
C PRO A 9 7.68 -2.14 3.83
N GLY A 10 8.12 -3.37 4.07
CA GLY A 10 7.52 -4.26 5.06
C GLY A 10 7.94 -3.95 6.50
N GLY A 11 7.92 -4.98 7.34
CA GLY A 11 8.25 -4.86 8.76
C GLY A 11 7.02 -4.52 9.60
N LYS A 12 7.23 -3.87 10.76
CA LYS A 12 6.15 -3.62 11.73
C LYS A 12 5.33 -2.36 11.43
N ALA A 13 5.87 -1.41 10.67
CA ALA A 13 5.22 -0.13 10.41
C ALA A 13 3.88 -0.24 9.65
N PRO A 14 3.74 -1.09 8.60
CA PRO A 14 2.48 -1.23 7.86
C PRO A 14 1.25 -1.56 8.71
N ALA A 15 1.43 -2.27 9.82
CA ALA A 15 0.35 -2.60 10.75
C ALA A 15 -0.29 -1.37 11.40
N LYS A 16 0.48 -0.30 11.63
CA LYS A 16 -0.05 0.99 12.12
C LYS A 16 -0.50 1.89 10.98
N LEU A 17 0.25 1.91 9.88
CA LEU A 17 -0.06 2.79 8.74
C LEU A 17 -1.38 2.44 8.05
N LYS A 18 -1.79 1.17 8.05
CA LYS A 18 -3.10 0.75 7.53
C LYS A 18 -4.29 1.31 8.33
N GLU A 19 -4.05 1.73 9.57
CA GLU A 19 -5.06 2.28 10.49
C GLU A 19 -5.01 3.81 10.54
N ASP A 20 -3.97 4.44 9.98
CA ASP A 20 -3.82 5.89 9.87
C ASP A 20 -4.54 6.42 8.62
N PRO A 21 -5.64 7.19 8.76
CA PRO A 21 -6.41 7.67 7.62
C PRO A 21 -5.59 8.48 6.61
N ALA A 22 -4.64 9.29 7.09
CA ALA A 22 -3.81 10.12 6.20
C ALA A 22 -2.88 9.26 5.33
N SER A 23 -2.24 8.25 5.92
CA SER A 23 -1.41 7.29 5.19
C SER A 23 -2.20 6.48 4.16
N VAL A 24 -3.40 6.00 4.53
CA VAL A 24 -4.28 5.24 3.64
C VAL A 24 -4.77 6.11 2.49
N GLU A 25 -5.21 7.34 2.77
CA GLU A 25 -5.66 8.29 1.75
C GLU A 25 -4.53 8.67 0.79
N PHE A 26 -3.34 8.94 1.32
CA PHE A 26 -2.16 9.21 0.50
C PHE A 26 -1.85 8.03 -0.45
N ALA A 27 -1.82 6.80 0.08
CA ALA A 27 -1.54 5.61 -0.73
C ALA A 27 -2.62 5.39 -1.81
N LYS A 28 -3.90 5.59 -1.46
CA LYS A 28 -5.03 5.50 -2.41
C LYS A 28 -4.91 6.54 -3.52
N ASN A 29 -4.71 7.80 -3.16
CA ASN A 29 -4.58 8.90 -4.12
C ASN A 29 -3.36 8.70 -5.02
N PHE A 30 -2.23 8.26 -4.46
CA PHE A 30 -1.03 7.96 -5.23
C PHE A 30 -1.27 6.82 -6.22
N PHE A 31 -1.89 5.71 -5.79
CA PHE A 31 -2.21 4.60 -6.67
C PHE A 31 -3.12 5.03 -7.85
N ASN A 32 -4.11 5.89 -7.57
CA ASN A 32 -5.03 6.40 -8.58
C ASN A 32 -4.37 7.33 -9.61
N THR A 33 -3.17 7.86 -9.34
CA THR A 33 -2.41 8.61 -10.36
C THR A 33 -1.91 7.71 -11.50
N GLY A 34 -1.91 6.39 -11.32
CA GLY A 34 -1.34 5.43 -12.28
C GLY A 34 0.20 5.39 -12.26
N LYS A 35 0.86 6.20 -11.41
CA LYS A 35 2.31 6.13 -11.20
C LYS A 35 2.72 4.85 -10.48
N LEU A 36 4.02 4.54 -10.52
CA LEU A 36 4.55 3.29 -9.97
C LEU A 36 4.32 3.19 -8.45
N VAL A 37 3.71 2.08 -8.02
CA VAL A 37 3.60 1.70 -6.61
C VAL A 37 4.22 0.33 -6.41
N ALA A 38 5.18 0.23 -5.50
CA ALA A 38 5.77 -1.05 -5.10
C ALA A 38 5.65 -1.25 -3.59
N ALA A 39 5.21 -2.43 -3.18
CA ALA A 39 5.05 -2.80 -1.78
C ALA A 39 5.59 -4.20 -1.54
N ILE A 40 6.24 -4.42 -0.39
CA ILE A 40 6.94 -5.70 -0.11
C ILE A 40 6.66 -6.22 1.29
N CYS A 41 6.63 -7.56 1.44
CA CYS A 41 6.43 -8.26 2.71
C CYS A 41 5.08 -7.89 3.37
N HIS A 42 5.08 -7.06 4.42
CA HIS A 42 3.85 -6.52 5.06
C HIS A 42 3.34 -5.22 4.43
N GLY A 43 4.14 -4.55 3.59
CA GLY A 43 3.80 -3.28 2.95
C GLY A 43 2.44 -3.27 2.21
N PRO A 44 2.05 -4.35 1.50
CA PRO A 44 0.76 -4.39 0.80
C PRO A 44 -0.47 -4.17 1.69
N GLN A 45 -0.37 -4.33 3.03
CA GLN A 45 -1.48 -4.05 3.96
C GLN A 45 -2.01 -2.62 3.86
N VAL A 46 -1.15 -1.64 3.57
CA VAL A 46 -1.56 -0.24 3.41
C VAL A 46 -2.41 -0.08 2.15
N LEU A 47 -2.04 -0.76 1.06
CA LEU A 47 -2.79 -0.76 -0.20
C LEU A 47 -4.10 -1.56 -0.11
N ALA A 48 -4.11 -2.64 0.68
CA ALA A 48 -5.32 -3.40 0.98
C ALA A 48 -6.34 -2.51 1.73
N ALA A 49 -5.89 -1.80 2.78
CA ALA A 49 -6.74 -0.86 3.51
C ALA A 49 -7.23 0.32 2.64
N ALA A 50 -6.43 0.75 1.67
CA ALA A 50 -6.84 1.74 0.66
C ALA A 50 -7.90 1.21 -0.33
N GLY A 51 -8.14 -0.10 -0.37
CA GLY A 51 -9.12 -0.75 -1.24
C GLY A 51 -8.70 -0.80 -2.71
N VAL A 52 -7.42 -0.59 -3.01
CA VAL A 52 -6.92 -0.46 -4.40
C VAL A 52 -6.41 -1.77 -5.01
N LEU A 53 -6.35 -2.85 -4.23
CA LEU A 53 -5.85 -4.14 -4.71
C LEU A 53 -6.91 -5.01 -5.41
N LYS A 54 -8.18 -4.59 -5.46
CA LYS A 54 -9.24 -5.36 -6.11
C LYS A 54 -8.98 -5.47 -7.61
N GLY A 55 -8.85 -6.70 -8.11
CA GLY A 55 -8.53 -6.96 -9.52
C GLY A 55 -7.04 -6.81 -9.86
N VAL A 56 -6.18 -6.59 -8.87
CA VAL A 56 -4.73 -6.53 -9.03
C VAL A 56 -4.13 -7.87 -8.60
N THR A 57 -3.36 -8.52 -9.48
CA THR A 57 -2.54 -9.68 -9.07
C THR A 57 -1.44 -9.19 -8.14
N THR A 58 -1.43 -9.67 -6.90
CA THR A 58 -0.52 -9.21 -5.85
C THR A 58 0.02 -10.37 -5.03
N THR A 59 1.14 -10.14 -4.34
CA THR A 59 1.74 -11.07 -3.38
C THR A 59 2.24 -10.32 -2.16
N GLY A 60 2.46 -11.05 -1.07
CA GLY A 60 2.91 -10.51 0.20
C GLY A 60 3.41 -11.64 1.09
N VAL A 61 3.81 -11.29 2.31
CA VAL A 61 4.15 -12.32 3.31
C VAL A 61 2.90 -13.08 3.74
N ASN A 62 3.04 -14.37 4.04
CA ASN A 62 1.90 -15.26 4.33
C ASN A 62 1.00 -14.80 5.49
N SER A 63 1.51 -13.95 6.39
CA SER A 63 0.79 -13.50 7.58
C SER A 63 -0.16 -12.31 7.33
N ILE A 64 -0.26 -11.79 6.11
CA ILE A 64 -1.15 -10.67 5.77
C ILE A 64 -2.32 -11.16 4.91
N GLN A 65 -3.51 -10.65 5.21
CA GLN A 65 -4.71 -10.85 4.40
C GLN A 65 -4.96 -9.59 3.57
N GLY A 66 -5.37 -9.80 2.32
CA GLY A 66 -5.80 -8.76 1.39
C GLY A 66 -7.29 -8.50 1.45
#